data_AF-A0A815P8U1-F1
#
_entry.id   AF-A0A815P8U1-F1
#
_cell.length_a   1.000
_cell.length_b   1.000
_cell.length_c   1.000
_cell.angle_alpha   90.00
_cell.angle_beta   90.00
_cell.angle_gamma   90.00
#
_symmetry.space_group_name_H-M   'P 1'
#
loop_
_entity.id
_entity.type
_entity.pdbx_description
1 polymer ?
#
loop_
_entity_poly.entity_id
_entity_poly.type
_entity_poly.pdbx_seq_one_letter_code
_entity_poly.pdbx_strand_id
1 'polypeptide(L)'
;MKLDDIQSSIPIYLSAIKAVSQIGDYSKAQSIVKQIPDCLLVENQIPGALIDLWGKVGSVDEAKLIFDKIRQPNAIEYTIMVNSYGLNGMGMQAIALFHQIPRELLGEATYVCALNACSHSGLVGEARLIFKNIEMKTMRIYSTMIDCLSRASAFDQAQELIDEYERNHSPESTMYTSDIRLEIYKSGTKKKVGLTWITVDGQVYTFRAHDRSHPRSNEIYAEGEKISNEIIKYGHQYDSSWITRVLDEDETVESVLCGHSERLAIAWGFVANPNASKLQMVKNLRICDRSTKLIAAIRQCEMIVRDANRIHHFYKNGQCSCNDYF
;
A
#
# COMPACT_ATOMS: atom_id res chain seq x y z
N MET A 1 -21.19 -32.44 9.72
CA MET A 1 -21.16 -31.24 10.59
C MET A 1 -22.52 -30.55 10.40
N LYS A 2 -23.28 -30.23 11.46
CA LYS A 2 -24.58 -29.56 11.29
C LYS A 2 -24.35 -28.11 10.88
N LEU A 3 -25.28 -27.50 10.14
CA LEU A 3 -25.15 -26.12 9.64
C LEU A 3 -24.87 -25.11 10.77
N ASP A 4 -25.50 -25.32 11.93
CA ASP A 4 -25.32 -24.52 13.15
C ASP A 4 -23.88 -24.60 13.71
N ASP A 5 -23.26 -25.78 13.66
CA ASP A 5 -21.86 -25.97 14.07
C ASP A 5 -20.93 -25.19 13.13
N ILE A 6 -21.24 -25.14 11.83
CA ILE A 6 -20.45 -24.39 10.84
C ILE A 6 -20.59 -22.88 11.06
N GLN A 7 -21.80 -22.38 11.29
CA GLN A 7 -22.01 -20.95 11.54
C GLN A 7 -21.35 -20.47 12.84
N SER A 8 -21.26 -21.32 13.86
CA SER A 8 -20.57 -21.00 15.12
C SER A 8 -19.06 -20.71 14.94
N SER A 9 -18.47 -21.17 13.83
CA SER A 9 -17.05 -20.99 13.51
C SER A 9 -16.71 -19.69 12.75
N ILE A 10 -17.71 -18.90 12.31
CA ILE A 10 -17.50 -17.65 11.56
C ILE A 10 -16.50 -16.69 12.24
N PRO A 11 -16.55 -16.42 13.55
CA PRO A 11 -15.59 -15.52 14.21
C PRO A 11 -14.13 -16.00 14.12
N ILE A 12 -13.91 -17.32 14.10
CA ILE A 12 -12.58 -17.92 13.97
C ILE A 12 -12.03 -17.63 12.58
N TYR A 13 -12.83 -17.88 11.54
CA TYR A 13 -12.44 -17.58 10.16
C TYR A 13 -12.19 -16.09 9.94
N LEU A 14 -13.06 -15.21 10.45
CA LEU A 14 -12.85 -13.75 10.35
C LEU A 14 -11.55 -13.29 11.01
N SER A 15 -11.24 -13.83 12.19
CA SER A 15 -10.01 -13.50 12.91
C SER A 15 -8.78 -13.94 12.13
N ALA A 16 -8.83 -15.13 11.54
CA ALA A 16 -7.73 -15.68 10.77
C ALA A 16 -7.56 -14.98 9.40
N ILE A 17 -8.65 -14.65 8.70
CA ILE A 17 -8.65 -13.81 7.49
C ILE A 17 -8.03 -12.45 7.80
N LYS A 18 -8.44 -11.80 8.90
CA LYS A 18 -7.89 -10.52 9.32
C LYS A 18 -6.39 -10.62 9.59
N ALA A 19 -5.93 -11.67 10.28
CA ALA A 19 -4.50 -11.87 10.52
C ALA A 19 -3.72 -12.01 9.21
N VAL A 20 -4.20 -12.83 8.27
CA VAL A 20 -3.53 -13.02 6.97
C VAL A 20 -3.58 -11.77 6.10
N SER A 21 -4.69 -11.02 6.14
CA SER A 21 -4.87 -9.73 5.45
C SER A 21 -3.84 -8.68 5.90
N GLN A 22 -3.46 -8.69 7.19
CA GLN A 22 -2.42 -7.80 7.71
C GLN A 22 -0.99 -8.25 7.35
N ILE A 23 -0.79 -9.53 7.07
CA ILE A 23 0.49 -10.10 6.61
C ILE A 23 0.67 -9.88 5.10
N GLY A 24 -0.40 -9.98 4.32
CA GLY A 24 -0.38 -9.79 2.86
C GLY A 24 0.37 -10.87 2.09
N ASP A 25 0.48 -12.07 2.67
CA ASP A 25 1.11 -13.23 2.06
C ASP A 25 0.08 -14.00 1.22
N TYR A 26 0.31 -14.04 -0.10
CA TYR A 26 -0.58 -14.70 -1.05
C TYR A 26 -0.74 -16.20 -0.79
N SER A 27 0.34 -16.91 -0.48
CA SER A 27 0.31 -18.36 -0.24
C SER A 27 -0.48 -18.70 1.04
N LYS A 28 -0.33 -17.88 2.08
CA LYS A 28 -1.13 -18.01 3.31
C LYS A 28 -2.60 -17.65 3.06
N ALA A 29 -2.88 -16.63 2.25
CA ALA A 29 -4.22 -16.25 1.85
C ALA A 29 -4.93 -17.39 1.11
N GLN A 30 -4.26 -18.01 0.13
CA GLN A 30 -4.80 -19.17 -0.56
C GLN A 30 -5.04 -20.37 0.37
N SER A 31 -4.09 -20.65 1.28
CA SER A 31 -4.21 -21.76 2.22
C SER A 31 -5.42 -21.62 3.14
N ILE A 32 -5.68 -20.41 3.66
CA ILE A 32 -6.82 -20.19 4.54
C ILE A 32 -8.14 -20.21 3.80
N VAL A 33 -8.20 -19.63 2.59
CA VAL A 33 -9.42 -19.62 1.77
C VAL A 33 -9.86 -21.04 1.41
N LYS A 34 -8.91 -21.95 1.14
CA LYS A 34 -9.20 -23.37 0.87
C LYS A 34 -9.81 -24.12 2.07
N GLN A 35 -9.65 -23.60 3.29
CA GLN A 35 -10.18 -24.22 4.52
C GLN A 35 -11.57 -23.67 4.89
N ILE A 36 -12.06 -22.65 4.18
CA ILE A 36 -13.38 -22.07 4.42
C ILE A 36 -14.41 -22.90 3.66
N PRO A 37 -15.45 -23.44 4.33
CA PRO A 37 -16.54 -24.14 3.67
C PRO A 37 -17.30 -23.24 2.69
N ASP A 38 -17.66 -23.79 1.52
CA ASP A 38 -18.37 -23.03 0.47
C ASP A 38 -19.70 -22.40 0.97
N CYS A 39 -20.37 -23.03 1.94
CA CYS A 39 -21.59 -22.49 2.53
C CYS A 39 -21.38 -21.18 3.32
N LEU A 40 -20.15 -20.88 3.74
CA LEU A 40 -19.81 -19.61 4.38
C LEU A 40 -19.45 -18.52 3.37
N LEU A 41 -19.40 -18.82 2.07
CA LEU A 41 -19.10 -17.83 1.03
C LEU A 41 -20.33 -17.05 0.55
N VAL A 42 -21.48 -17.21 1.22
CA VAL A 42 -22.74 -16.55 0.88
C VAL A 42 -23.45 -16.03 2.14
N GLU A 43 -24.11 -14.87 2.00
CA GLU A 43 -25.06 -14.32 2.98
C GLU A 43 -24.52 -14.16 4.43
N ASN A 44 -23.24 -13.81 4.58
CA ASN A 44 -22.63 -13.47 5.88
C ASN A 44 -21.42 -12.53 5.72
N GLN A 45 -20.60 -12.36 6.76
CA GLN A 45 -19.47 -11.40 6.82
C GLN A 45 -18.18 -11.88 6.13
N ILE A 46 -18.06 -13.19 5.85
CA ILE A 46 -16.85 -13.80 5.28
C ILE A 46 -16.54 -13.28 3.86
N PRO A 47 -17.49 -13.16 2.91
CA PRO A 47 -17.21 -12.64 1.57
C PRO A 47 -16.55 -11.26 1.61
N GLY A 48 -17.07 -10.35 2.44
CA GLY A 48 -16.48 -9.02 2.62
C GLY A 48 -15.05 -9.09 3.19
N ALA A 49 -14.81 -9.93 4.19
CA ALA A 49 -13.46 -10.11 4.73
C ALA A 49 -12.48 -10.68 3.68
N LEU A 50 -12.95 -11.56 2.80
CA LEU A 50 -12.14 -12.13 1.71
C LEU A 50 -11.84 -11.11 0.60
N ILE A 51 -12.79 -10.25 0.24
CA ILE A 51 -12.56 -9.16 -0.72
C ILE A 51 -11.47 -8.21 -0.19
N ASP A 52 -11.54 -7.82 1.09
CA ASP A 52 -10.50 -6.99 1.73
C ASP A 52 -9.13 -7.68 1.76
N LEU A 53 -9.09 -8.97 2.12
CA LEU A 53 -7.88 -9.79 2.09
C LEU A 53 -7.23 -9.77 0.70
N TRP A 54 -7.98 -10.13 -0.33
CA TRP A 54 -7.45 -10.23 -1.69
C TRP A 54 -7.01 -8.87 -2.23
N GLY A 55 -7.76 -7.80 -1.93
CA GLY A 55 -7.36 -6.44 -2.29
C GLY A 55 -6.03 -6.02 -1.66
N LYS A 56 -5.76 -6.34 -0.40
CA LYS A 56 -4.51 -6.00 0.28
C LYS A 56 -3.31 -6.83 -0.17
N VAL A 57 -3.55 -8.07 -0.55
CA VAL A 57 -2.53 -8.99 -1.10
C VAL A 57 -2.16 -8.61 -2.54
N GLY A 58 -3.04 -7.86 -3.23
CA GLY A 58 -2.85 -7.40 -4.60
C GLY A 58 -3.53 -8.27 -5.66
N SER A 59 -4.40 -9.19 -5.24
CA SER A 59 -5.12 -10.11 -6.12
C SER A 59 -6.55 -9.62 -6.36
N VAL A 60 -6.68 -8.56 -7.16
CA VAL A 60 -7.97 -7.90 -7.38
C VAL A 60 -8.96 -8.79 -8.15
N ASP A 61 -8.47 -9.69 -8.99
CA ASP A 61 -9.32 -10.59 -9.76
C ASP A 61 -10.07 -11.57 -8.83
N GLU A 62 -9.38 -12.15 -7.85
CA GLU A 62 -10.01 -12.99 -6.81
C GLU A 62 -11.00 -12.19 -5.96
N ALA A 63 -10.67 -10.94 -5.62
CA ALA A 63 -11.60 -10.06 -4.92
C ALA A 63 -12.88 -9.82 -5.74
N LYS A 64 -12.74 -9.55 -7.05
CA LYS A 64 -13.85 -9.33 -7.97
C LYS A 64 -14.70 -10.58 -8.16
N LEU A 65 -14.09 -11.75 -8.27
CA LEU A 65 -14.80 -13.04 -8.38
C LEU A 65 -15.70 -13.32 -7.17
N ILE A 66 -15.28 -12.93 -5.97
CA ILE A 66 -16.10 -13.06 -4.77
C ILE A 66 -17.21 -12.01 -4.77
N PHE A 67 -16.87 -10.76 -5.07
CA PHE A 67 -17.83 -9.66 -5.14
C PHE A 67 -18.98 -9.95 -6.13
N ASP A 68 -18.67 -10.52 -7.30
CA ASP A 68 -19.66 -10.85 -8.34
C ASP A 68 -20.63 -11.98 -7.95
N LYS A 69 -20.28 -12.78 -6.93
CA LYS A 69 -21.17 -13.79 -6.37
C LYS A 69 -22.15 -13.21 -5.34
N ILE A 70 -21.92 -12.00 -4.85
CA ILE A 70 -22.80 -11.34 -3.89
C ILE A 70 -24.01 -10.78 -4.64
N ARG A 71 -25.18 -11.39 -4.43
CA ARG A 71 -26.41 -11.02 -5.14
C ARG A 71 -26.89 -9.60 -4.83
N GLN A 72 -26.72 -9.15 -3.59
CA GLN A 72 -27.13 -7.82 -3.12
C GLN A 72 -26.02 -7.23 -2.25
N PRO A 73 -25.00 -6.60 -2.87
CA PRO A 73 -23.92 -6.01 -2.11
C PRO A 73 -24.42 -4.87 -1.22
N ASN A 74 -24.02 -4.87 0.04
CA ASN A 74 -24.29 -3.79 0.98
C ASN A 74 -23.20 -2.70 0.93
N ALA A 75 -23.37 -1.64 1.72
CA ALA A 75 -22.44 -0.52 1.77
C ALA A 75 -20.99 -0.93 2.10
N ILE A 76 -20.80 -1.95 2.96
CA ILE A 76 -19.47 -2.43 3.34
C ILE A 76 -18.80 -3.10 2.14
N GLU A 77 -19.50 -4.02 1.46
CA GLU A 77 -18.98 -4.76 0.30
C GLU A 77 -18.61 -3.86 -0.87
N TYR A 78 -19.43 -2.84 -1.16
CA TYR A 78 -19.06 -1.83 -2.14
C TYR A 78 -17.82 -1.04 -1.72
N THR A 79 -17.77 -0.59 -0.47
CA THR A 79 -16.66 0.23 0.05
C THR A 79 -15.33 -0.51 -0.04
N ILE A 80 -15.27 -1.77 0.39
CA ILE A 80 -14.05 -2.57 0.33
C ILE A 80 -13.64 -2.89 -1.10
N MET A 81 -14.57 -3.04 -2.05
CA MET A 81 -14.24 -3.32 -3.44
C MET A 81 -13.71 -2.07 -4.15
N VAL A 82 -14.32 -0.90 -3.91
CA VAL A 82 -13.78 0.40 -4.36
C VAL A 82 -12.39 0.62 -3.77
N ASN A 83 -12.21 0.34 -2.48
CA ASN A 83 -10.91 0.42 -1.82
C ASN A 83 -9.90 -0.55 -2.43
N SER A 84 -10.29 -1.79 -2.71
CA SER A 84 -9.43 -2.80 -3.36
C SER A 84 -8.91 -2.31 -4.70
N TYR A 85 -9.79 -1.74 -5.54
CA TYR A 85 -9.37 -1.12 -6.80
C TYR A 85 -8.41 0.06 -6.58
N GLY A 86 -8.70 0.98 -5.65
CA GLY A 86 -7.83 2.12 -5.33
C GLY A 86 -6.47 1.71 -4.74
N LEU A 87 -6.45 0.67 -3.91
CA LEU A 87 -5.26 0.03 -3.36
C LEU A 87 -4.51 -0.84 -4.36
N ASN A 88 -4.97 -0.96 -5.60
CA ASN A 88 -4.23 -1.65 -6.67
C ASN A 88 -4.10 -0.81 -7.92
N GLY A 89 -4.58 0.42 -7.83
CA GLY A 89 -4.42 1.43 -8.85
C GLY A 89 -5.30 1.38 -10.05
N MET A 90 -6.35 0.61 -9.90
CA MET A 90 -7.41 0.48 -10.86
C MET A 90 -8.41 1.64 -10.62
N GLY A 91 -7.92 2.88 -10.61
CA GLY A 91 -8.72 4.04 -10.23
C GLY A 91 -9.94 4.23 -11.11
N MET A 92 -9.80 4.00 -12.42
CA MET A 92 -10.93 4.04 -13.35
C MET A 92 -12.00 2.99 -12.99
N GLN A 93 -11.57 1.77 -12.63
CA GLN A 93 -12.48 0.71 -12.18
C GLN A 93 -13.11 1.06 -10.82
N ALA A 94 -12.35 1.65 -9.91
CA ALA A 94 -12.84 2.11 -8.61
C ALA A 94 -13.98 3.14 -8.79
N ILE A 95 -13.77 4.11 -9.67
CA ILE A 95 -14.75 5.17 -9.95
C ILE A 95 -15.94 4.66 -10.76
N ALA A 96 -15.70 3.77 -11.73
CA ALA A 96 -16.79 3.10 -12.46
C ALA A 96 -17.71 2.32 -11.50
N LEU A 97 -17.14 1.57 -10.55
CA LEU A 97 -17.93 0.88 -9.53
C LEU A 97 -18.62 1.88 -8.59
N PHE A 98 -17.91 2.92 -8.13
CA PHE A 98 -18.46 3.95 -7.27
C PHE A 98 -19.74 4.58 -7.83
N HIS A 99 -19.76 4.88 -9.13
CA HIS A 99 -20.94 5.45 -9.80
C HIS A 99 -22.11 4.47 -9.95
N GLN A 100 -21.88 3.17 -9.81
CA GLN A 100 -22.94 2.15 -9.82
C GLN A 100 -23.56 1.93 -8.44
N ILE A 101 -22.96 2.46 -7.37
CA ILE A 101 -23.46 2.28 -5.99
C ILE A 101 -24.77 3.07 -5.82
N PRO A 102 -25.85 2.44 -5.34
CA PRO A 102 -27.07 3.15 -4.95
C PRO A 102 -26.78 4.24 -3.92
N ARG A 103 -27.40 5.42 -4.07
CA ARG A 103 -27.10 6.59 -3.23
C ARG A 103 -27.32 6.33 -1.74
N GLU A 104 -28.31 5.51 -1.41
CA GLU A 104 -28.66 5.07 -0.06
C GLU A 104 -27.58 4.21 0.62
N LEU A 105 -26.67 3.62 -0.16
CA LEU A 105 -25.53 2.83 0.35
C LEU A 105 -24.23 3.62 0.41
N LEU A 106 -24.20 4.86 -0.10
CA LEU A 106 -23.01 5.71 -0.07
C LEU A 106 -22.79 6.27 1.33
N GLY A 107 -21.76 5.75 2.01
CA GLY A 107 -21.27 6.28 3.28
C GLY A 107 -19.98 7.09 3.13
N GLU A 108 -19.61 7.82 4.19
CA GLU A 108 -18.34 8.58 4.26
C GLU A 108 -17.13 7.73 3.84
N ALA A 109 -17.04 6.49 4.32
CA ALA A 109 -15.94 5.58 4.00
C ALA A 109 -15.83 5.30 2.49
N THR A 110 -16.96 5.15 1.80
CA THR A 110 -17.02 4.92 0.35
C THR A 110 -16.48 6.12 -0.42
N TYR A 111 -16.90 7.34 -0.04
CA TYR A 111 -16.39 8.58 -0.63
C TYR A 111 -14.88 8.72 -0.43
N VAL A 112 -14.38 8.46 0.79
CA VAL A 112 -12.94 8.51 1.09
C VAL A 112 -12.15 7.51 0.24
N CYS A 113 -12.65 6.27 0.08
CA CYS A 113 -12.01 5.28 -0.78
C CYS A 113 -11.97 5.71 -2.25
N ALA A 114 -13.05 6.30 -2.77
CA ALA A 114 -13.10 6.83 -4.13
C ALA A 114 -12.13 8.01 -4.32
N LEU A 115 -12.10 8.97 -3.40
CA LEU A 115 -11.17 10.11 -3.45
C LEU A 115 -9.70 9.67 -3.36
N ASN A 116 -9.39 8.67 -2.52
CA ASN A 116 -8.05 8.08 -2.46
C ASN A 116 -7.67 7.39 -3.78
N ALA A 117 -8.60 6.67 -4.41
CA ALA A 117 -8.38 6.05 -5.71
C ALA A 117 -8.07 7.12 -6.78
N CYS A 118 -8.79 8.25 -6.76
CA CYS A 118 -8.51 9.38 -7.63
C CYS A 118 -7.14 10.02 -7.35
N SER A 119 -6.80 10.25 -6.08
CA SER A 119 -5.52 10.81 -5.65
C SER A 119 -4.33 9.96 -6.12
N HIS A 120 -4.47 8.64 -6.04
CA HIS A 120 -3.44 7.71 -6.51
C HIS A 120 -3.34 7.62 -8.03
N SER A 121 -4.46 7.80 -8.73
CA SER A 121 -4.53 7.63 -10.19
C SER A 121 -4.42 8.95 -10.97
N GLY A 122 -4.24 10.08 -10.29
CA GLY A 122 -4.25 11.41 -10.92
C GLY A 122 -5.62 11.84 -11.48
N LEU A 123 -6.73 11.22 -11.05
CA LEU A 123 -8.09 11.51 -11.51
C LEU A 123 -8.70 12.70 -10.76
N VAL A 124 -8.00 13.83 -10.74
CA VAL A 124 -8.38 15.02 -9.95
C VAL A 124 -9.73 15.61 -10.40
N GLY A 125 -10.03 15.50 -11.70
CA GLY A 125 -11.33 15.90 -12.25
C GLY A 125 -12.49 15.16 -11.60
N GLU A 126 -12.39 13.82 -11.55
CA GLU A 126 -13.38 12.96 -10.91
C GLU A 126 -13.46 13.21 -9.40
N ALA A 127 -12.31 13.38 -8.73
CA ALA A 127 -12.28 13.69 -7.31
C ALA A 127 -13.10 14.96 -6.99
N ARG A 128 -12.96 16.02 -7.80
CA ARG A 128 -13.74 17.26 -7.63
C ARG A 128 -15.23 17.05 -7.85
N LEU A 129 -15.61 16.28 -8.86
CA LEU A 129 -17.01 15.98 -9.14
C LEU A 129 -17.66 15.22 -7.97
N ILE A 130 -16.97 14.19 -7.46
CA ILE A 130 -17.42 13.42 -6.31
C ILE A 130 -17.53 14.33 -5.10
N PHE A 131 -16.48 15.08 -4.76
CA PHE A 131 -16.45 15.98 -3.62
C PHE A 131 -17.60 16.99 -3.66
N LYS A 132 -17.83 17.63 -4.81
CA LYS A 132 -18.92 18.60 -4.99
C LYS A 132 -20.30 18.00 -4.68
N ASN A 133 -20.54 16.75 -5.07
CA ASN A 133 -21.83 16.07 -4.92
C ASN A 133 -22.09 15.52 -3.50
N ILE A 134 -21.14 15.62 -2.58
CA ILE A 134 -21.33 15.22 -1.19
C ILE A 134 -22.12 16.31 -0.46
N GLU A 135 -23.30 15.99 0.06
CA GLU A 135 -24.15 16.93 0.81
C GLU A 135 -23.49 17.37 2.12
N MET A 136 -23.15 16.41 2.99
CA MET A 136 -22.49 16.67 4.26
C MET A 136 -21.04 16.22 4.21
N LYS A 137 -20.12 17.18 4.14
CA LYS A 137 -18.69 16.93 4.08
C LYS A 137 -18.09 16.96 5.48
N THR A 138 -17.59 15.82 5.93
CA THR A 138 -16.83 15.73 7.18
C THR A 138 -15.42 16.25 6.97
N MET A 139 -14.75 16.59 8.08
CA MET A 139 -13.32 16.87 8.12
C MET A 139 -12.47 15.85 7.35
N ARG A 140 -12.80 14.55 7.48
CA ARG A 140 -12.06 13.48 6.81
C ARG A 140 -12.17 13.57 5.28
N ILE A 141 -13.34 13.95 4.78
CA ILE A 141 -13.56 14.16 3.34
C ILE A 141 -12.76 15.38 2.85
N TYR A 142 -12.79 16.50 3.58
CA TYR A 142 -11.96 17.68 3.28
C TYR A 142 -10.47 17.34 3.25
N SER A 143 -9.95 16.72 4.31
CA SER A 143 -8.53 16.33 4.39
C SER A 143 -8.11 15.41 3.24
N THR A 144 -8.96 14.46 2.85
CA THR A 144 -8.68 13.55 1.72
C THR A 144 -8.64 14.30 0.39
N MET A 145 -9.57 15.25 0.18
CA MET A 145 -9.59 16.07 -1.03
C MET A 145 -8.39 17.03 -1.12
N ILE A 146 -8.01 17.64 0.01
CA ILE A 146 -6.82 18.51 0.11
C ILE A 146 -5.55 17.72 -0.22
N ASP A 147 -5.40 16.49 0.30
CA ASP A 147 -4.25 15.63 -0.05
C ASP A 147 -4.23 15.30 -1.55
N CYS A 148 -5.40 15.01 -2.14
CA CYS A 148 -5.52 14.78 -3.58
C CYS A 148 -5.07 16.00 -4.41
N LEU A 149 -5.50 17.21 -4.06
CA LEU A 149 -5.12 18.44 -4.75
C LEU A 149 -3.64 18.78 -4.55
N SER A 150 -3.13 18.60 -3.33
CA SER A 150 -1.73 18.87 -3.01
C SER A 150 -0.77 17.97 -3.79
N ARG A 151 -1.09 16.68 -3.94
CA ARG A 151 -0.32 15.74 -4.77
C ARG A 151 -0.37 16.06 -6.27
N ALA A 152 -1.45 16.70 -6.70
CA ALA A 152 -1.62 17.18 -8.07
C ALA A 152 -1.05 18.59 -8.30
N SER A 153 -0.36 19.16 -7.32
CA SER A 153 0.18 20.53 -7.35
C SER A 153 -0.88 21.62 -7.56
N ALA A 154 -2.16 21.33 -7.29
CA ALA A 154 -3.27 22.27 -7.35
C ALA A 154 -3.39 23.03 -6.01
N PHE A 155 -2.32 23.72 -5.62
CA PHE A 155 -2.18 24.29 -4.27
C PHE A 155 -3.19 25.38 -3.95
N ASP A 156 -3.54 26.21 -4.93
CA ASP A 156 -4.53 27.28 -4.74
C ASP A 156 -5.90 26.69 -4.39
N GLN A 157 -6.33 25.67 -5.13
CA GLN A 157 -7.58 24.95 -4.85
C GLN A 157 -7.55 24.23 -3.50
N ALA A 158 -6.39 23.68 -3.10
CA ALA A 158 -6.23 23.06 -1.80
C ALA A 158 -6.38 24.09 -0.66
N GLN A 159 -5.80 25.28 -0.83
CA GLN A 159 -5.94 26.38 0.12
C GLN A 159 -7.39 26.89 0.21
N GLU A 160 -8.06 27.05 -0.93
CA GLU A 160 -9.48 27.46 -0.96
C GLU A 160 -10.37 26.51 -0.16
N LEU A 161 -10.11 25.19 -0.21
CA LEU A 161 -10.85 24.20 0.58
C LEU A 161 -10.54 24.28 2.08
N ILE A 162 -9.30 24.61 2.46
CA ILE A 162 -8.93 24.84 3.86
C ILE A 162 -9.69 26.06 4.38
N ASP A 163 -9.63 27.17 3.65
CA ASP A 163 -10.29 28.42 4.02
C ASP A 163 -11.83 28.26 4.04
N GLU A 164 -12.40 27.45 3.15
CA GLU A 164 -13.82 27.06 3.20
C GLU A 164 -14.15 26.27 4.46
N TYR A 165 -13.32 25.29 4.83
CA TYR A 165 -13.55 24.50 6.03
C TYR A 165 -13.50 25.35 7.29
N GLU A 166 -12.45 26.17 7.46
CA GLU A 166 -12.23 27.02 8.63
C GLU A 166 -13.31 28.09 8.81
N ARG A 167 -13.86 28.63 7.71
CA ARG A 167 -14.99 29.56 7.80
C ARG A 167 -16.26 28.90 8.34
N ASN A 168 -16.43 27.62 8.07
CA ASN A 168 -17.66 26.88 8.37
C ASN A 168 -17.54 26.04 9.67
N HIS A 169 -16.34 25.84 10.22
CA HIS A 169 -16.07 24.94 11.34
C HIS A 169 -15.03 25.52 12.30
N SER A 170 -15.10 25.13 13.58
CA SER A 170 -14.06 25.48 14.56
C SER A 170 -12.73 24.76 14.25
N PRO A 171 -11.57 25.34 14.62
CA PRO A 171 -10.27 24.73 14.32
C PRO A 171 -10.12 23.36 15.02
N GLU A 172 -10.12 22.28 14.24
CA GLU A 172 -9.82 20.93 14.72
C GLU A 172 -8.37 20.56 14.37
N SER A 173 -7.72 19.80 15.26
CA SER A 173 -6.31 19.40 15.14
C SER A 173 -5.93 18.72 13.81
N THR A 174 -6.87 18.12 13.08
CA THR A 174 -6.61 17.39 11.84
C THR A 174 -6.51 18.31 10.62
N MET A 175 -7.16 19.48 10.62
CA MET A 175 -6.98 20.46 9.54
C MET A 175 -5.56 21.01 9.54
N TYR A 176 -5.02 21.32 10.72
CA TYR A 176 -3.61 21.69 10.89
C TYR A 176 -2.64 20.68 10.25
N THR A 177 -2.95 19.38 10.31
CA THR A 177 -2.10 18.36 9.65
C THR A 177 -2.19 18.40 8.13
N SER A 178 -3.32 18.82 7.57
CA SER A 178 -3.51 19.01 6.13
C SER A 178 -2.78 20.27 5.65
N ASP A 179 -2.81 21.35 6.43
CA ASP A 179 -2.09 22.60 6.15
C ASP A 179 -0.58 22.37 6.12
N ILE A 180 -0.05 21.68 7.13
CA ILE A 180 1.36 21.28 7.16
C ILE A 180 1.71 20.46 5.91
N ARG A 181 0.85 19.51 5.52
CA ARG A 181 1.10 18.70 4.31
C ARG A 181 1.10 19.57 3.06
N LEU A 182 0.16 20.49 2.93
CA LEU A 182 0.09 21.43 1.81
C LEU A 182 1.38 22.25 1.71
N GLU A 183 1.88 22.81 2.82
CA GLU A 183 3.14 23.57 2.85
C GLU A 183 4.36 22.69 2.54
N ILE A 184 4.37 21.43 2.97
CA ILE A 184 5.41 20.45 2.56
C ILE A 184 5.37 20.26 1.04
N TYR A 185 4.20 20.07 0.45
CA TYR A 185 4.08 19.89 -1.00
C TYR A 185 4.44 21.18 -1.78
N LYS A 186 4.08 22.37 -1.28
CA LYS A 186 4.44 23.68 -1.88
C LYS A 186 5.94 23.96 -1.81
N SER A 187 6.58 23.66 -0.68
CA SER A 187 8.00 23.94 -0.45
C SER A 187 8.95 23.03 -1.24
N GLY A 188 8.43 22.04 -1.96
CA GLY A 188 9.25 21.03 -2.65
C GLY A 188 10.13 20.22 -1.69
N THR A 189 9.91 20.32 -0.37
CA THR A 189 10.69 19.57 0.61
C THR A 189 10.42 18.08 0.41
N LYS A 190 11.49 17.32 0.18
CA LYS A 190 11.42 15.87 0.01
C LYS A 190 10.92 15.24 1.31
N LYS A 191 9.62 14.89 1.31
CA LYS A 191 8.84 13.88 2.05
C LYS A 191 9.26 13.54 3.50
N LYS A 192 8.24 13.20 4.30
CA LYS A 192 8.32 12.43 5.56
C LYS A 192 9.54 11.48 5.55
N VAL A 193 10.35 11.44 6.60
CA VAL A 193 11.50 10.53 6.64
C VAL A 193 11.00 9.09 6.50
N GLY A 194 11.47 8.40 5.45
CA GLY A 194 11.20 6.98 5.24
C GLY A 194 11.82 6.18 6.38
N LEU A 195 11.00 5.38 7.04
CA LEU A 195 11.39 4.41 8.05
C LEU A 195 10.96 3.03 7.57
N THR A 196 11.86 2.07 7.73
CA THR A 196 11.58 0.66 7.50
C THR A 196 11.91 -0.12 8.74
N TRP A 197 10.99 -1.00 9.13
CA TRP A 197 11.17 -1.91 10.23
C TRP A 197 11.23 -3.33 9.69
N ILE A 198 12.16 -4.13 10.19
CA ILE A 198 12.31 -5.54 9.84
C ILE A 198 12.32 -6.37 11.12
N THR A 199 11.67 -7.53 11.08
CA THR A 199 11.71 -8.50 12.17
C THR A 199 12.70 -9.60 11.83
N VAL A 200 13.71 -9.76 12.64
CA VAL A 200 14.76 -10.79 12.53
C VAL A 200 14.89 -11.45 13.89
N ASP A 201 14.79 -12.79 13.95
CA ASP A 201 14.87 -13.59 15.18
C ASP A 201 13.97 -13.09 16.33
N GLY A 202 12.77 -12.60 15.98
CA GLY A 202 11.80 -12.08 16.94
C GLY A 202 12.09 -10.66 17.46
N GLN A 203 13.19 -10.04 17.04
CA GLN A 203 13.52 -8.65 17.37
C GLN A 203 13.20 -7.71 16.20
N VAL A 204 12.66 -6.53 16.53
CA VAL A 204 12.32 -5.49 15.54
C VAL A 204 13.47 -4.51 15.45
N TYR A 205 13.96 -4.29 14.23
CA TYR A 205 14.99 -3.31 13.92
C TYR A 205 14.39 -2.24 13.02
N THR A 206 14.68 -0.98 13.33
CA THR A 206 14.20 0.17 12.57
C THR A 206 15.37 0.86 11.90
N PHE A 207 15.19 1.18 10.61
CA PHE A 207 16.16 1.90 9.81
C PHE A 207 15.53 3.14 9.21
N ARG A 208 16.29 4.23 9.20
CA ARG A 208 16.03 5.43 8.38
C ARG A 208 17.04 5.50 7.23
N ALA A 209 16.79 6.37 6.24
CA ALA A 209 17.80 6.70 5.25
C ALA A 209 19.14 7.10 5.94
N HIS A 210 20.26 6.53 5.48
CA HIS A 210 21.60 6.76 6.01
C HIS A 210 21.81 6.38 7.50
N ASP A 211 21.03 5.45 8.03
CA ASP A 211 21.14 5.05 9.44
C ASP A 211 22.40 4.23 9.74
N ARG A 212 23.22 4.73 10.67
CA ARG A 212 24.41 4.05 11.21
C ARG A 212 24.29 3.70 12.70
N SER A 213 23.11 3.85 13.29
CA SER A 213 22.87 3.59 14.73
C SER A 213 22.95 2.11 15.10
N HIS A 214 22.81 1.21 14.13
CA HIS A 214 22.90 -0.23 14.36
C HIS A 214 24.34 -0.64 14.75
N PRO A 215 24.54 -1.48 15.79
CA PRO A 215 25.89 -1.90 16.23
C PRO A 215 26.72 -2.60 15.15
N ARG A 216 26.04 -3.30 14.23
CA ARG A 216 26.64 -3.98 13.06
C ARG A 216 26.51 -3.17 11.76
N SER A 217 26.43 -1.83 11.85
CA SER A 217 26.22 -0.96 10.69
C SER A 217 27.27 -1.16 9.58
N ASN A 218 28.54 -1.39 9.93
CA ASN A 218 29.58 -1.67 8.94
C ASN A 218 29.27 -2.92 8.08
N GLU A 219 28.75 -3.98 8.70
CA GLU A 219 28.38 -5.21 7.97
C GLU A 219 27.15 -5.01 7.10
N ILE A 220 26.17 -4.24 7.58
CA ILE A 220 24.96 -3.88 6.81
C ILE A 220 25.34 -3.10 5.56
N TYR A 221 26.23 -2.11 5.68
CA TYR A 221 26.69 -1.32 4.55
C TYR A 221 27.49 -2.17 3.56
N ALA A 222 28.35 -3.07 4.05
CA ALA A 222 29.10 -4.00 3.20
C ALA A 222 28.19 -4.99 2.45
N GLU A 223 27.14 -5.50 3.08
CA GLU A 223 26.16 -6.39 2.41
C GLU A 223 25.32 -5.61 1.40
N GLY A 224 24.92 -4.38 1.73
CA GLY A 224 24.32 -3.47 0.76
C GLY A 224 25.20 -3.33 -0.48
N GLU A 225 26.51 -3.12 -0.30
CA GLU A 225 27.48 -2.94 -1.39
C GLU A 225 27.50 -4.14 -2.34
N LYS A 226 27.49 -5.36 -1.77
CA LYS A 226 27.39 -6.58 -2.55
C LYS A 226 26.09 -6.63 -3.36
N ILE A 227 24.95 -6.34 -2.73
CA ILE A 227 23.65 -6.36 -3.38
C ILE A 227 23.61 -5.38 -4.56
N SER A 228 24.10 -4.16 -4.41
CA SER A 228 24.15 -3.20 -5.52
C SER A 228 25.05 -3.66 -6.65
N ASN A 229 26.21 -4.22 -6.34
CA ASN A 229 27.10 -4.77 -7.36
C ASN A 229 26.45 -5.93 -8.12
N GLU A 230 25.66 -6.78 -7.46
CA GLU A 230 24.89 -7.83 -8.10
C GLU A 230 23.79 -7.27 -8.99
N ILE A 231 23.06 -6.24 -8.54
CA ILE A 231 22.05 -5.54 -9.36
C ILE A 231 22.70 -4.95 -10.62
N ILE A 232 23.84 -4.28 -10.49
CA ILE A 232 24.58 -3.69 -11.60
C ILE A 232 25.00 -4.79 -12.59
N LYS A 233 25.62 -5.88 -12.11
CA LYS A 233 26.01 -7.02 -12.94
C LYS A 233 24.83 -7.67 -13.64
N TYR A 234 23.70 -7.80 -12.97
CA TYR A 234 22.47 -8.32 -13.55
C TYR A 234 21.96 -7.38 -14.65
N GLY A 235 21.90 -6.06 -14.41
CA GLY A 235 21.50 -5.07 -15.42
C GLY A 235 22.38 -5.09 -16.68
N HIS A 236 23.69 -5.23 -16.51
CA HIS A 236 24.65 -5.35 -17.63
C HIS A 236 24.44 -6.57 -18.53
N GLN A 237 23.86 -7.66 -18.02
CA GLN A 237 23.61 -8.86 -18.83
C GLN A 237 22.43 -8.69 -19.80
N TYR A 238 21.54 -7.73 -19.56
CA TYR A 238 20.28 -7.61 -20.32
C TYR A 238 20.14 -6.30 -21.11
N ASP A 239 20.84 -5.22 -20.76
CA ASP A 239 20.95 -3.99 -21.58
C ASP A 239 22.11 -3.10 -21.11
N SER A 240 23.07 -2.79 -21.99
CA SER A 240 24.23 -1.93 -21.69
C SER A 240 23.86 -0.47 -21.41
N SER A 241 22.66 -0.02 -21.82
CA SER A 241 22.15 1.35 -21.60
C SER A 241 21.55 1.57 -20.19
N TRP A 242 21.58 0.54 -19.35
CA TRP A 242 21.06 0.53 -17.97
C TRP A 242 21.72 1.55 -17.03
N ILE A 243 23.04 1.78 -17.17
CA ILE A 243 23.80 2.67 -16.25
C ILE A 243 23.23 4.10 -16.28
N THR A 244 22.83 4.59 -17.44
CA THR A 244 22.42 5.99 -17.63
C THR A 244 20.99 6.30 -17.15
N ARG A 245 20.22 5.28 -16.72
CA ARG A 245 18.81 5.42 -16.30
C ARG A 245 18.52 5.04 -14.86
N VAL A 246 19.48 4.43 -14.15
CA VAL A 246 19.35 4.07 -12.73
C VAL A 246 20.17 4.97 -11.82
N LEU A 247 21.19 5.62 -12.38
CA LEU A 247 21.87 6.73 -11.76
C LEU A 247 21.33 7.99 -12.45
N ASP A 248 20.68 8.89 -11.71
CA ASP A 248 20.78 10.30 -12.12
C ASP A 248 22.28 10.64 -12.17
N GLU A 249 22.69 11.57 -13.05
CA GLU A 249 24.10 11.93 -13.24
C GLU A 249 24.84 12.31 -11.93
N ASP A 250 24.07 12.58 -10.86
CA ASP A 250 24.53 12.97 -9.53
C ASP A 250 24.49 11.85 -8.45
N GLU A 251 24.03 10.63 -8.74
CA GLU A 251 23.91 9.56 -7.72
C GLU A 251 25.19 8.71 -7.59
N THR A 252 25.85 8.78 -6.42
CA THR A 252 27.00 7.93 -6.08
C THR A 252 26.56 6.50 -5.73
N VAL A 253 27.47 5.53 -5.86
CA VAL A 253 27.26 4.15 -5.37
C VAL A 253 26.82 4.15 -3.89
N GLU A 254 27.32 5.07 -3.06
CA GLU A 254 26.89 5.26 -1.66
C GLU A 254 25.45 5.78 -1.52
N SER A 255 25.02 6.72 -2.39
CA SER A 255 23.64 7.21 -2.49
C SER A 255 22.66 6.08 -2.84
N VAL A 256 23.04 5.26 -3.83
CA VAL A 256 22.30 4.06 -4.26
C VAL A 256 22.24 3.04 -3.11
N LEU A 257 23.33 2.86 -2.36
CA LEU A 257 23.41 1.82 -1.33
C LEU A 257 22.57 2.08 -0.09
N CYS A 258 22.58 3.33 0.38
CA CYS A 258 22.14 3.66 1.74
C CYS A 258 21.24 4.89 1.83
N GLY A 259 20.82 5.45 0.70
CA GLY A 259 19.85 6.54 0.65
C GLY A 259 18.43 6.15 1.07
N HIS A 260 18.13 4.85 1.15
CA HIS A 260 16.79 4.33 1.41
C HIS A 260 16.77 3.40 2.63
N SER A 261 15.83 3.64 3.54
CA SER A 261 15.60 2.84 4.75
C SER A 261 15.36 1.35 4.45
N GLU A 262 14.80 1.03 3.29
CA GLU A 262 14.45 -0.35 2.92
C GLU A 262 15.66 -1.16 2.53
N ARG A 263 16.65 -0.52 1.89
CA ARG A 263 17.89 -1.19 1.50
C ARG A 263 18.71 -1.58 2.72
N LEU A 264 18.75 -0.71 3.74
CA LEU A 264 19.38 -1.03 5.03
C LEU A 264 18.65 -2.18 5.74
N ALA A 265 17.32 -2.18 5.72
CA ALA A 265 16.53 -3.26 6.30
C ALA A 265 16.75 -4.61 5.57
N ILE A 266 16.76 -4.60 4.23
CA ILE A 266 17.03 -5.80 3.41
C ILE A 266 18.45 -6.31 3.65
N ALA A 267 19.44 -5.41 3.64
CA ALA A 267 20.84 -5.76 3.90
C ALA A 267 21.00 -6.38 5.30
N TRP A 268 20.36 -5.79 6.32
CA TRP A 268 20.33 -6.39 7.65
C TRP A 268 19.69 -7.78 7.67
N GLY A 269 18.59 -7.97 6.92
CA GLY A 269 17.95 -9.27 6.75
C GLY A 269 18.92 -10.35 6.26
N PHE A 270 19.78 -10.02 5.29
CA PHE A 270 20.81 -10.95 4.78
C PHE A 270 22.04 -11.06 5.67
N VAL A 271 22.46 -10.00 6.36
CA VAL A 271 23.56 -10.06 7.34
C VAL A 271 23.20 -10.98 8.51
N ALA A 272 21.95 -10.92 8.97
CA ALA A 272 21.47 -11.79 10.03
C ALA A 272 21.16 -13.21 9.54
N ASN A 273 20.63 -13.36 8.32
CA ASN A 273 20.36 -14.65 7.71
C ASN A 273 20.79 -14.67 6.22
N PRO A 274 22.02 -15.10 5.92
CA PRO A 274 22.58 -15.06 4.56
C PRO A 274 21.78 -15.85 3.51
N ASN A 275 21.06 -16.89 3.95
CA ASN A 275 20.26 -17.77 3.10
C ASN A 275 18.76 -17.52 3.27
N ALA A 276 18.35 -16.32 3.69
CA ALA A 276 16.95 -15.97 3.87
C ALA A 276 16.16 -16.22 2.58
N SER A 277 15.22 -17.18 2.63
CA SER A 277 14.29 -17.45 1.54
C SER A 277 13.11 -16.46 1.51
N LYS A 278 12.91 -15.73 2.61
CA LYS A 278 11.84 -14.75 2.80
C LYS A 278 12.22 -13.65 3.80
N LEU A 279 11.90 -12.39 3.49
CA LEU A 279 12.02 -11.24 4.39
C LEU A 279 10.67 -10.55 4.57
N GLN A 280 10.38 -10.09 5.79
CA GLN A 280 9.13 -9.37 6.11
C GLN A 280 9.46 -8.01 6.74
N MET A 281 8.91 -6.95 6.17
CA MET A 281 9.23 -5.57 6.52
C MET A 281 7.96 -4.71 6.56
N VAL A 282 8.02 -3.62 7.32
CA VAL A 282 6.99 -2.57 7.35
C VAL A 282 7.63 -1.24 7.03
N LYS A 283 7.03 -0.45 6.14
CA LYS A 283 7.47 0.89 5.77
C LYS A 283 6.40 1.91 6.10
N ASN A 284 6.79 3.04 6.67
CA ASN A 284 5.87 4.12 7.02
C ASN A 284 5.44 5.00 5.81
N LEU A 285 6.05 4.78 4.65
CA LEU A 285 5.84 5.48 3.39
C LEU A 285 5.56 4.48 2.27
N ARG A 286 4.82 4.90 1.24
CA ARG A 286 4.55 4.08 0.06
C ARG A 286 5.85 3.62 -0.60
N ILE A 287 5.92 2.35 -0.98
CA ILE A 287 7.05 1.76 -1.71
C ILE A 287 6.56 0.86 -2.83
N CYS A 288 7.16 0.92 -4.00
CA CYS A 288 7.21 -0.21 -4.92
C CYS A 288 8.41 0.02 -5.84
N ASP A 289 9.63 -0.02 -5.28
CA ASP A 289 10.82 0.34 -6.04
C ASP A 289 11.35 -0.82 -6.91
N ARG A 290 11.97 -0.45 -8.04
CA ARG A 290 12.57 -1.40 -9.00
C ARG A 290 13.73 -2.18 -8.39
N SER A 291 14.45 -1.61 -7.44
CA SER A 291 15.60 -2.26 -6.81
C SER A 291 15.17 -3.46 -5.97
N THR A 292 14.12 -3.33 -5.15
CA THR A 292 13.60 -4.40 -4.30
C THR A 292 13.12 -5.59 -5.13
N LYS A 293 12.50 -5.32 -6.28
CA LYS A 293 12.15 -6.36 -7.27
C LYS A 293 13.38 -7.12 -7.77
N LEU A 294 14.43 -6.39 -8.16
CA LEU A 294 15.67 -7.00 -8.64
C LEU A 294 16.36 -7.79 -7.54
N ILE A 295 16.39 -7.29 -6.31
CA ILE A 295 16.98 -8.03 -5.18
C ILE A 295 16.20 -9.33 -4.93
N ALA A 296 14.86 -9.29 -4.93
CA ALA A 296 14.04 -10.48 -4.77
C ALA A 296 14.35 -11.55 -5.84
N ALA A 297 14.57 -11.12 -7.09
CA ALA A 297 14.98 -12.01 -8.19
C ALA A 297 16.41 -12.53 -8.06
N ILE A 298 17.39 -11.67 -7.84
CA ILE A 298 18.81 -12.03 -7.77
C ILE A 298 19.08 -12.96 -6.60
N ARG A 299 18.53 -12.61 -5.42
CA ARG A 299 18.74 -13.38 -4.17
C ARG A 299 17.74 -14.52 -3.99
N GLN A 300 16.84 -14.74 -4.96
CA GLN A 300 15.82 -15.80 -4.90
C GLN A 300 15.04 -15.78 -3.57
N CYS A 301 14.71 -14.58 -3.10
CA CYS A 301 14.14 -14.29 -1.79
C CYS A 301 12.79 -13.58 -1.98
N GLU A 302 11.73 -14.12 -1.36
CA GLU A 302 10.45 -13.42 -1.32
C GLU A 302 10.54 -12.24 -0.33
N MET A 303 10.11 -11.05 -0.73
CA MET A 303 10.05 -9.91 0.20
C MET A 303 8.61 -9.45 0.35
N ILE A 304 8.11 -9.43 1.58
CA ILE A 304 6.80 -8.89 1.90
C ILE A 304 7.02 -7.57 2.62
N VAL A 305 6.64 -6.47 1.97
CA VAL A 305 6.78 -5.12 2.52
C VAL A 305 5.40 -4.50 2.68
N ARG A 306 4.96 -4.30 3.91
CA ARG A 306 3.73 -3.55 4.19
C ARG A 306 4.05 -2.06 4.22
N ASP A 307 3.41 -1.26 3.38
CA ASP A 307 3.47 0.19 3.49
C ASP A 307 2.23 0.78 4.21
N ALA A 308 2.14 2.11 4.24
CA ALA A 308 1.03 2.83 4.85
C ALA A 308 -0.35 2.51 4.23
N ASN A 309 -0.37 2.03 2.98
CA ASN A 309 -1.58 1.85 2.17
C ASN A 309 -1.85 0.37 1.85
N ARG A 310 -0.84 -0.43 1.54
CA ARG A 310 -0.99 -1.81 1.05
C ARG A 310 0.20 -2.70 1.39
N ILE A 311 0.13 -3.96 0.98
CA ILE A 311 1.22 -4.92 1.14
C ILE A 311 1.79 -5.27 -0.23
N HIS A 312 3.10 -5.12 -0.34
CA HIS A 312 3.88 -5.42 -1.54
C HIS A 312 4.49 -6.79 -1.36
N HIS A 313 4.11 -7.72 -2.21
CA HIS A 313 4.78 -9.01 -2.31
C HIS A 313 5.71 -8.97 -3.51
N PHE A 314 7.01 -8.84 -3.24
CA PHE A 314 8.06 -8.95 -4.25
C PHE A 314 8.43 -10.43 -4.42
N TYR A 315 8.10 -10.96 -5.60
CA TYR A 315 8.28 -12.35 -5.95
C TYR A 315 9.70 -12.60 -6.49
N LYS A 316 10.14 -13.86 -6.45
CA LYS A 316 11.46 -14.31 -6.92
C LYS A 316 11.68 -14.15 -8.43
N ASN A 317 10.64 -13.79 -9.18
CA ASN A 317 10.71 -13.49 -10.61
C ASN A 317 10.87 -11.98 -10.89
N GLY A 318 11.04 -11.15 -9.85
CA GLY A 318 11.21 -9.71 -9.99
C GLY A 318 9.91 -8.93 -10.22
N GLN A 319 8.75 -9.57 -10.03
CA GLN A 319 7.46 -8.88 -10.03
C GLN A 319 7.06 -8.47 -8.62
N CYS A 320 6.19 -7.46 -8.52
CA CYS A 320 5.55 -7.11 -7.26
C CYS A 320 4.03 -7.24 -7.43
N SER A 321 3.32 -7.69 -6.39
CA SER A 321 1.85 -7.71 -6.35
C SER A 321 1.19 -6.35 -6.63
N CYS A 322 1.97 -5.25 -6.56
CA CYS A 322 1.52 -3.90 -6.87
C CYS A 322 1.39 -3.59 -8.38
N ASN A 323 1.94 -4.43 -9.27
CA ASN A 323 2.01 -4.20 -10.73
C ASN A 323 2.55 -2.82 -11.16
N ASP A 324 3.59 -2.32 -10.47
CA ASP A 324 4.25 -1.02 -10.72
C ASP A 324 3.35 0.21 -10.51
N TYR A 325 2.23 0.06 -9.81
CA TYR A 325 1.32 1.16 -9.60
C TYR A 325 1.73 2.07 -8.43
N PHE A 326 1.96 3.37 -8.71
CA PHE A 326 2.39 4.41 -7.75
C PHE A 326 1.29 5.36 -7.28
#